data_AF-A0A5D4MBJ4-F1
#
_entry.id   AF-A0A5D4MBJ4-F1
#
_cell.length_a   1.000
_cell.length_b   1.000
_cell.length_c   1.000
_cell.angle_alpha   90.00
_cell.angle_beta   90.00
_cell.angle_gamma   90.00
#
_symmetry.space_group_name_H-M   'P 1'
#
loop_
_entity.id
_entity.type
_entity.pdbx_description
1 polymer ?
#
loop_
_entity_poly.entity_id
_entity_poly.type
_entity_poly.pdbx_seq_one_letter_code
_entity_poly.pdbx_strand_id
1 'polypeptide(L)'
;MVAFELNTLQVECTMFFQENPYTFETVNGISIRIGRRVEDLLPVLGALVESMILERVGSGESAIYRYIQPTWSGLNEESLWNEV
;
A
#
# COMPACT_ATOMS: atom_id res chain seq x y z
N MET A 1 -20.27 -12.49 13.51
CA MET A 1 -19.94 -11.05 13.48
C MET A 1 -18.44 -10.95 13.39
N VAL A 2 -17.90 -10.58 12.24
CA VAL A 2 -16.46 -10.35 12.09
C VAL A 2 -16.22 -8.90 12.48
N ALA A 3 -15.59 -8.69 13.63
CA ALA A 3 -15.13 -7.37 14.02
C ALA A 3 -14.02 -6.95 13.06
N PHE A 4 -14.14 -5.76 12.47
CA PHE A 4 -13.05 -5.07 11.80
C PHE A 4 -12.02 -4.68 12.89
N GLU A 5 -11.24 -5.63 13.40
CA GLU A 5 -10.00 -5.31 14.11
C GLU A 5 -9.01 -4.83 13.04
N LEU A 6 -9.03 -3.52 12.78
CA LEU A 6 -7.98 -2.89 12.00
C LEU A 6 -6.67 -3.10 12.75
N ASN A 7 -5.82 -3.98 12.22
CA ASN A 7 -4.47 -4.16 12.72
C ASN A 7 -3.76 -2.79 12.64
N THR A 8 -3.45 -2.19 13.79
CA THR A 8 -2.91 -0.84 13.88
C THR A 8 -1.68 -0.65 13.00
N LEU A 9 -0.80 -1.65 12.92
CA LEU A 9 0.40 -1.59 12.08
C LEU A 9 0.06 -1.59 10.58
N GLN A 10 -1.01 -2.27 10.18
CA GLN A 10 -1.48 -2.24 8.79
C GLN A 10 -2.02 -0.86 8.41
N VAL A 11 -2.73 -0.20 9.31
CA VAL A 11 -3.19 1.18 9.12
C VAL A 11 -1.99 2.14 9.05
N GLU A 12 -1.04 2.03 9.97
CA GLU A 12 0.19 2.83 9.98
C GLU A 12 0.96 2.70 8.65
N CYS A 13 1.18 1.46 8.18
CA CYS A 13 1.87 1.20 6.93
C CYS A 13 1.09 1.76 5.72
N THR A 14 -0.24 1.58 5.70
CA THR A 14 -1.08 2.09 4.61
C THR A 14 -1.00 3.62 4.53
N MET A 15 -1.15 4.31 5.67
CA MET A 15 -1.06 5.77 5.75
C MET A 15 0.32 6.27 5.33
N PHE A 16 1.40 5.63 5.78
CA PHE A 16 2.76 5.98 5.38
C PHE A 16 2.93 6.00 3.85
N PHE A 17 2.47 4.96 3.15
CA PHE A 17 2.59 4.89 1.69
C PHE A 17 1.63 5.84 0.96
N GLN A 18 0.44 6.08 1.51
CA GLN A 18 -0.52 7.05 0.94
C GLN A 18 -0.01 8.49 1.03
N GLU A 19 0.58 8.87 2.17
CA GLU A 19 1.16 10.20 2.38
C GLU A 19 2.47 10.40 1.61
N ASN A 20 3.14 9.31 1.25
CA ASN A 20 4.40 9.31 0.51
C ASN A 20 4.28 8.45 -0.77
N PRO A 21 3.45 8.85 -1.75
CA PRO A 21 3.03 7.99 -2.87
C PRO A 21 4.15 7.69 -3.88
N TYR A 22 5.30 8.33 -3.75
CA TYR A 22 6.51 8.10 -4.56
C TYR A 22 7.62 7.40 -3.76
N THR A 23 7.31 6.85 -2.59
CA THR A 23 8.28 6.07 -1.81
C THR A 23 8.62 4.76 -2.51
N PHE A 24 9.92 4.49 -2.59
CA PHE A 24 10.51 3.21 -2.98
C PHE A 24 11.49 2.84 -1.88
N GLU A 25 11.09 1.95 -0.98
CA GLU A 25 11.88 1.63 0.20
C GLU A 25 11.98 0.12 0.43
N THR A 26 13.08 -0.29 1.05
CA THR A 26 13.24 -1.65 1.58
C THR A 26 12.51 -1.78 2.91
N VAL A 27 12.30 -3.01 3.38
CA VAL A 27 11.73 -3.23 4.72
C VAL A 27 12.56 -2.57 5.83
N ASN A 28 13.89 -2.51 5.68
CA ASN A 28 14.77 -1.82 6.62
C ASN A 28 14.55 -0.30 6.61
N GLY A 29 14.40 0.30 5.42
CA GLY A 29 14.09 1.73 5.31
C GLY A 29 12.72 2.08 5.90
N ILE A 30 11.72 1.23 5.65
CA ILE A 30 10.38 1.36 6.23
C ILE A 30 10.44 1.23 7.76
N SER A 31 11.17 0.25 8.29
CA SER A 31 11.39 0.06 9.73
C SER A 31 11.91 1.31 10.43
N ILE A 32 12.90 1.97 9.84
CA ILE A 32 13.48 3.21 10.37
C ILE A 32 12.46 4.36 10.38
N ARG A 33 11.66 4.49 9.31
CA ARG A 33 10.70 5.60 9.15
C ARG A 33 9.44 5.44 10.00
N ILE A 34 8.91 4.21 10.10
CA ILE A 34 7.69 3.92 10.89
C ILE A 34 8.03 3.66 12.36
N GLY A 35 9.28 3.29 12.68
CA GLY A 35 9.70 3.00 14.05
C GLY A 35 9.19 1.64 14.56
N ARG A 36 9.20 0.63 13.68
CA ARG A 36 8.70 -0.73 13.95
C ARG A 36 9.75 -1.75 13.55
N ARG A 37 9.76 -2.93 14.19
CA ARG A 37 10.75 -3.97 13.85
C ARG A 37 10.43 -4.60 12.51
N VAL A 38 11.47 -5.08 11.83
CA VAL A 38 11.33 -5.73 10.51
C VAL A 38 10.45 -6.97 10.62
N GLU A 39 10.60 -7.77 11.68
CA GLU A 39 9.80 -8.99 11.89
C GLU A 39 8.29 -8.69 11.97
N ASP A 40 7.90 -7.56 12.56
CA ASP A 40 6.51 -7.14 12.69
C ASP A 40 5.97 -6.57 11.36
N LEU A 41 6.84 -5.93 10.56
CA LEU A 41 6.48 -5.32 9.29
C LEU A 41 6.30 -6.32 8.16
N LEU A 42 7.11 -7.37 8.08
CA LEU A 42 7.06 -8.35 7.00
C LEU A 42 5.67 -8.95 6.74
N PRO A 43 4.92 -9.47 7.74
CA PRO A 43 3.58 -10.01 7.51
C PRO A 43 2.59 -8.92 7.06
N VAL A 44 2.73 -7.70 7.59
CA VAL A 44 1.85 -6.58 7.22
C VAL A 44 2.10 -6.12 5.79
N LEU A 45 3.36 -5.93 5.40
CA LEU A 45 3.72 -5.58 4.03
C LEU A 45 3.30 -6.70 3.05
N GLY A 46 3.41 -7.96 3.46
CA GLY A 46 2.87 -9.10 2.70
C GLY A 46 1.37 -8.97 2.45
N ALA A 47 0.58 -8.74 3.50
CA ALA A 47 -0.87 -8.56 3.38
C ALA A 47 -1.26 -7.35 2.50
N LEU A 48 -0.50 -6.26 2.57
CA LEU A 48 -0.71 -5.08 1.72
C LEU A 48 -0.36 -5.32 0.25
N VAL A 49 0.65 -6.16 -0.02
CA VAL A 49 0.96 -6.62 -1.38
C VAL A 49 -0.14 -7.53 -1.92
N GLU A 50 -0.61 -8.49 -1.12
CA GLU A 50 -1.73 -9.38 -1.50
C GLU A 50 -3.02 -8.60 -1.78
N SER A 51 -3.22 -7.48 -1.07
CA SER A 51 -4.38 -6.59 -1.23
C SER A 51 -4.21 -5.56 -2.36
N MET A 52 -3.13 -5.63 -3.16
CA MET A 52 -2.84 -4.70 -4.25
C MET A 52 -2.73 -3.22 -3.81
N ILE A 53 -2.39 -2.98 -2.55
CA ILE A 53 -2.08 -1.63 -2.03
C ILE A 53 -0.63 -1.29 -2.33
N LEU A 54 0.25 -2.28 -2.17
CA LEU A 54 1.67 -2.15 -2.48
C LEU A 54 2.07 -3.10 -3.60
N GLU A 55 3.10 -2.70 -4.34
CA GLU A 55 3.84 -3.57 -5.23
C GLU A 55 5.19 -3.90 -4.59
N ARG A 56 5.59 -5.18 -4.67
CA ARG A 56 6.93 -5.63 -4.27
C ARG A 56 7.78 -5.88 -5.51
N VAL A 57 8.90 -5.18 -5.62
CA VAL A 57 9.90 -5.34 -6.68
C VAL A 57 11.11 -6.08 -6.12
N GLY A 58 11.50 -7.18 -6.77
CA GLY A 58 12.61 -8.02 -6.33
C GLY A 58 12.26 -8.97 -5.18
N SER A 59 13.28 -9.52 -4.52
CA SER A 59 13.13 -10.53 -3.47
C SER A 59 14.18 -10.37 -2.36
N GLY A 60 14.00 -11.11 -1.26
CA GLY A 60 14.92 -11.07 -0.11
C GLY A 60 14.94 -9.71 0.61
N GLU A 61 16.06 -9.42 1.25
CA GLU A 61 16.30 -8.20 2.03
C GLU A 61 16.35 -6.93 1.16
N SER A 62 16.69 -7.08 -0.12
CA SER A 62 16.72 -6.01 -1.11
C SER A 62 15.38 -5.75 -1.79
N ALA A 63 14.31 -6.44 -1.38
CA ALA A 63 12.98 -6.20 -1.93
C ALA A 63 12.52 -4.76 -1.65
N ILE A 64 12.04 -4.09 -2.69
CA ILE A 64 11.53 -2.72 -2.63
C ILE A 64 10.00 -2.77 -2.63
N TYR A 65 9.38 -2.03 -1.71
CA TYR A 65 7.94 -1.83 -1.64
C TYR A 65 7.61 -0.43 -2.13
N ARG A 66 6.58 -0.31 -2.98
CA ARG A 66 6.07 0.97 -3.47
C ARG A 66 4.55 0.99 -3.47
N TYR A 67 3.98 2.17 -3.32
CA TYR A 67 2.54 2.37 -3.35
C TYR A 67 1.98 2.17 -4.77
N ILE A 68 0.90 1.42 -4.90
CA ILE A 68 0.13 1.35 -6.15
C ILE A 68 -0.79 2.56 -6.15
N GLN A 69 -0.42 3.59 -6.90
CA GLN A 69 -1.22 4.80 -6.98
C GLN A 69 -2.56 4.51 -7.66
N PRO A 70 -3.69 4.96 -7.07
CA PRO A 70 -4.97 4.85 -7.72
C PRO A 70 -4.92 5.67 -9.02
N THR A 71 -5.23 5.03 -10.14
CA THR A 71 -5.40 5.76 -11.39
C THR A 71 -6.77 6.42 -11.36
N TRP A 72 -6.81 7.72 -11.64
CA TRP A 72 -8.07 8.39 -11.94
C TRP A 72 -8.59 7.82 -13.26
N SER A 73 -9.43 6.79 -13.19
CA SER A 73 -10.30 6.45 -14.31
C SER A 73 -11.42 7.49 -14.29
N GLY A 74 -11.19 8.62 -14.97
CA GLY A 74 -12.25 9.58 -15.20
C GLY A 74 -13.37 8.85 -15.93
N LEU A 75 -14.48 8.59 -15.23
CA LEU A 75 -15.73 8.36 -15.90
C LEU A 75 -15.97 9.62 -16.73
N ASN A 76 -15.71 9.56 -18.04
CA ASN A 76 -16.13 10.58 -18.97
C ASN A 76 -17.67 10.53 -18.96
N GLU A 77 -18.27 11.37 -18.11
CA GLU A 77 -19.73 11.56 -18.03
C GLU A 77 -20.34 11.99 -19.38
N GLU A 78 -19.51 12.38 -20.35
CA GLU A 78 -19.92 12.70 -21.72
C GLU A 78 -20.47 11.50 -22.53
N SER A 79 -20.28 10.24 -22.10
CA SER A 79 -20.84 9.10 -22.82
C SER A 79 -22.26 8.71 -22.40
N LEU A 80 -22.82 9.31 -21.34
CA LEU A 80 -24.14 8.92 -20.79
C LEU A 80 -25.32 9.69 -21.40
N TRP A 81 -25.08 10.76 -22.15
CA TRP A 81 -26.14 11.64 -22.68
C TRP A 81 -26.36 11.55 -24.19
N ASN A 82 -25.70 10.64 -24.90
CA ASN A 82 -25.85 10.50 -26.37
C ASN A 82 -26.91 9.47 -26.80
N GLU A 83 -27.78 9.02 -25.90
CA GLU A 83 -28.95 8.20 -26.22
C GLU A 83 -30.25 8.84 -25.71
N VAL A 84 -30.66 9.96 -26.34
CA VAL A 84 -32.06 10.41 -26.35
C VAL A 84 -32.41 11.03 -27.70
#